data_AF-A0A1Q4X3S9-F1
#
_entry.id   AF-A0A1Q4X3S9-F1
#
_cell.length_a   1.000
_cell.length_b   1.000
_cell.length_c   1.000
_cell.angle_alpha   90.00
_cell.angle_beta   90.00
_cell.angle_gamma   90.00
#
_symmetry.space_group_name_H-M   'P 1'
#
loop_
_entity.id
_entity.type
_entity.pdbx_description
1 polymer ?
#
loop_
_entity_poly.entity_id
_entity_poly.type
_entity_poly.pdbx_seq_one_letter_code
_entity_poly.pdbx_strand_id
1 'polypeptide(L)'
;MTPRRRALFLTVLASGLALGAPSVAAADASFHSSFGAAGVEGATMTVVHSHADEDGKVTYEYVTYTASMHGAAVDRTTSAAK
;
A
#
# COMPACT_ATOMS: atom_id res chain seq x y z
N MET A 1 10.19 -45.97 -0.39
CA MET A 1 9.05 -45.15 -0.86
C MET A 1 9.02 -45.18 -2.38
N THR A 2 7.93 -45.64 -3.00
CA THR A 2 7.81 -45.72 -4.46
C THR A 2 7.68 -44.32 -5.09
N PRO A 3 8.19 -44.10 -6.31
CA PRO A 3 8.20 -42.79 -6.98
C PRO A 3 6.80 -42.14 -7.07
N ARG A 4 5.76 -42.98 -7.15
CA ARG A 4 4.35 -42.57 -7.17
C ARG A 4 3.90 -41.85 -5.90
N ARG A 5 4.36 -42.29 -4.71
CA ARG A 5 4.03 -41.63 -3.44
C ARG A 5 4.73 -40.28 -3.32
N ARG A 6 5.98 -40.18 -3.79
CA ARG A 6 6.77 -38.94 -3.75
C ARG A 6 6.18 -37.86 -4.66
N ALA A 7 5.70 -38.24 -5.84
CA ALA A 7 5.00 -37.33 -6.76
C ALA A 7 3.71 -36.78 -6.14
N LEU A 8 2.89 -37.63 -5.51
CA LEU A 8 1.64 -37.23 -4.87
C LEU A 8 1.86 -36.22 -3.72
N PHE A 9 2.89 -36.46 -2.89
CA PHE A 9 3.26 -35.51 -1.82
C PHE A 9 3.73 -34.16 -2.39
N LEU A 10 4.53 -34.16 -3.46
CA LEU A 10 4.99 -32.93 -4.10
C LEU A 10 3.84 -32.12 -4.71
N THR A 11 2.85 -32.78 -5.32
CA THR A 11 1.67 -32.11 -5.87
C THR A 11 0.82 -31.48 -4.78
N VAL A 12 0.55 -32.21 -3.69
CA VAL A 12 -0.21 -31.68 -2.54
C VAL A 12 0.52 -30.50 -1.89
N LEU A 13 1.85 -30.60 -1.73
CA LEU A 13 2.64 -29.51 -1.17
C LEU A 13 2.63 -28.28 -2.09
N ALA A 14 2.77 -28.47 -3.40
CA ALA A 14 2.73 -27.39 -4.39
C ALA A 14 1.36 -26.71 -4.42
N SER A 15 0.26 -27.48 -4.34
CA SER A 15 -1.09 -26.92 -4.25
C SER A 15 -1.31 -26.17 -2.93
N GLY A 16 -0.81 -26.69 -1.80
CA GLY A 16 -0.87 -26.01 -0.50
C GLY A 16 -0.07 -24.70 -0.47
N LEU A 17 1.10 -24.67 -1.10
CA LEU A 17 1.93 -23.48 -1.22
C LEU A 17 1.31 -22.45 -2.17
N ALA A 18 0.75 -22.88 -3.31
CA ALA A 18 0.11 -21.98 -4.27
C ALA A 18 -1.17 -21.33 -3.72
N LEU A 19 -1.93 -22.07 -2.90
CA LEU A 19 -3.15 -21.55 -2.25
C LEU A 19 -2.88 -20.78 -0.96
N GLY A 20 -1.79 -21.10 -0.25
CA GLY A 20 -1.38 -20.38 0.96
C GLY A 20 -0.58 -19.11 0.69
N ALA A 21 0.11 -18.99 -0.45
CA ALA A 21 0.92 -17.82 -0.77
C ALA A 21 0.13 -16.49 -0.81
N PRO A 22 -1.10 -16.41 -1.36
CA PRO A 22 -1.89 -15.18 -1.30
C PRO A 22 -2.40 -14.86 0.11
N SER A 23 -2.60 -15.87 0.97
CA SER A 23 -3.11 -15.69 2.33
C SER A 23 -2.09 -15.05 3.27
N VAL A 24 -0.80 -15.32 3.04
CA VAL A 24 0.31 -14.73 3.82
C VAL A 24 0.81 -13.43 3.17
N ALA A 25 0.39 -13.14 1.94
CA ALA A 25 0.72 -11.92 1.20
C ALA A 25 -0.35 -10.82 1.30
N ALA A 26 -1.39 -10.99 2.13
CA ALA A 26 -2.11 -9.86 2.73
C ALA A 26 -1.21 -9.20 3.80
N ALA A 27 0.03 -8.92 3.41
CA ALA A 27 0.92 -8.06 4.15
C ALA A 27 0.36 -6.65 4.02
N ASP A 28 0.42 -5.92 5.13
CA ASP A 28 0.23 -4.47 5.18
C ASP A 28 0.59 -3.81 3.85
N ALA A 29 -0.44 -3.34 3.14
CA ALA A 29 -0.30 -2.80 1.80
C ALA A 29 -0.27 -1.28 1.90
N SER A 30 0.93 -0.71 1.82
CA SER A 30 1.12 0.73 1.77
C SER A 30 1.19 1.21 0.31
N PHE A 31 0.27 2.09 -0.12
CA PHE A 31 0.40 2.76 -1.41
C PHE A 31 0.69 4.24 -1.22
N HIS A 32 1.60 4.75 -2.05
CA HIS A 32 2.03 6.13 -2.03
C HIS A 32 1.72 6.77 -3.38
N SER A 33 0.98 7.87 -3.37
CA SER A 33 0.74 8.69 -4.57
C SER A 33 1.14 10.12 -4.27
N SER A 34 1.86 10.75 -5.19
CA SER A 34 2.24 12.16 -5.09
C SER A 34 1.82 12.89 -6.36
N PHE A 35 1.11 14.00 -6.21
CA PHE A 35 0.80 14.90 -7.30
C PHE A 35 1.12 16.33 -6.89
N GLY A 36 1.56 17.14 -7.85
CA GLY A 36 1.95 18.51 -7.55
C GLY A 36 1.86 19.40 -8.76
N ALA A 37 1.77 20.70 -8.50
CA ALA A 37 1.77 21.75 -9.49
C ALA A 37 2.71 22.86 -9.02
N ALA A 38 3.44 23.46 -9.96
CA ALA A 38 4.33 24.58 -9.70
C ALA A 38 4.06 25.70 -10.70
N GLY A 39 4.10 26.93 -10.21
CA GLY A 39 3.87 28.15 -10.98
C GLY A 39 4.57 29.35 -10.37
N VAL A 40 4.35 30.52 -10.96
CA VAL A 40 5.03 31.77 -10.56
C VAL A 40 4.73 32.20 -9.12
N GLU A 41 3.59 31.77 -8.56
CA GLU A 41 3.21 32.11 -7.19
C GLU A 41 3.70 31.09 -6.14
N GLY A 42 4.20 29.94 -6.58
CA GLY A 42 4.65 28.88 -5.68
C GLY A 42 4.49 27.47 -6.24
N ALA A 43 4.71 26.48 -5.38
CA ALA A 43 4.56 25.07 -5.66
C ALA A 43 3.69 24.40 -4.59
N THR A 44 2.87 23.46 -5.02
CA THR A 44 2.06 22.60 -4.16
C THR A 44 2.36 21.15 -4.48
N MET A 45 2.55 20.33 -3.45
CA MET A 45 2.74 18.89 -3.55
C MET A 45 1.83 18.21 -2.54
N THR A 46 0.90 17.40 -3.03
CA THR A 46 0.06 16.53 -2.20
C THR A 46 0.59 15.12 -2.26
N VAL A 47 0.79 14.55 -1.09
CA VAL A 47 1.21 13.18 -0.86
C VAL A 47 0.07 12.42 -0.20
N VAL A 48 -0.33 11.30 -0.78
CA VAL A 48 -1.35 10.41 -0.25
C VAL A 48 -0.67 9.13 0.20
N HIS A 49 -0.69 8.87 1.49
CA HIS A 49 -0.34 7.58 2.06
C HIS A 49 -1.62 6.80 2.29
N SER A 50 -1.70 5.59 1.76
CA SER A 50 -2.78 4.66 2.09
C SER A 50 -2.20 3.43 2.74
N HIS A 51 -2.85 2.94 3.79
CA HIS A 51 -2.42 1.78 4.57
C HIS A 51 -3.63 0.87 4.79
N ALA A 52 -3.52 -0.38 4.38
CA ALA A 52 -4.50 -1.43 4.63
C ALA A 52 -3.99 -2.35 5.75
N ASP A 53 -4.71 -2.37 6.88
CA ASP A 53 -4.36 -3.24 8.01
C ASP A 53 -4.78 -4.71 7.78
N GLU A 54 -4.35 -5.59 8.69
CA GLU A 54 -4.67 -7.03 8.64
C GLU A 54 -6.19 -7.32 8.78
N ASP A 55 -6.97 -6.37 9.32
CA ASP A 55 -8.43 -6.45 9.41
C ASP A 55 -9.13 -5.99 8.12
N GLY A 56 -8.37 -5.54 7.11
CA GLY A 56 -8.88 -4.99 5.87
C GLY A 56 -9.37 -3.54 5.98
N LYS A 57 -9.09 -2.83 7.08
CA LYS A 57 -9.40 -1.40 7.19
C LYS A 57 -8.38 -0.60 6.39
N VAL A 58 -8.87 0.34 5.59
CA VAL A 58 -8.02 1.22 4.79
C VAL A 58 -8.03 2.62 5.41
N THR A 59 -6.85 3.12 5.74
CA THR A 59 -6.64 4.50 6.16
C THR A 59 -5.94 5.28 5.06
N TYR A 60 -6.28 6.56 4.93
CA TYR A 60 -5.67 7.49 3.98
C TYR A 60 -5.17 8.71 4.76
N GLU A 61 -3.91 9.08 4.52
CA GLU A 61 -3.32 10.32 4.99
C GLU A 61 -2.97 11.19 3.79
N TYR A 62 -3.62 12.36 3.70
CA TYR A 62 -3.35 13.39 2.70
C TYR A 62 -2.49 14.46 3.34
N VAL A 63 -1.26 14.63 2.86
CA VAL A 63 -0.34 15.67 3.30
C VAL A 63 -0.10 16.61 2.13
N THR A 64 -0.55 17.86 2.24
CA THR A 64 -0.35 18.89 1.22
C THR A 64 0.69 19.88 1.70
N TYR A 65 1.82 19.90 1.00
CA TYR A 65 2.88 20.88 1.16
C TYR A 65 2.65 22.03 0.18
N THR A 66 2.64 23.25 0.68
CA THR A 66 2.56 24.45 -0.15
C THR A 66 3.78 25.32 0.15
N ALA A 67 4.53 25.68 -0.88
CA ALA A 67 5.63 26.63 -0.80
C ALA A 67 5.32 27.82 -1.71
N SER A 68 5.36 29.03 -1.18
CA SER A 68 5.10 30.27 -1.92
C SER A 68 6.12 31.35 -1.54
N MET A 69 6.09 32.45 -2.27
CA MET A 69 6.84 33.67 -1.92
C MET A 69 6.41 34.30 -0.59
N HIS A 70 5.25 33.92 -0.04
CA HIS A 70 4.77 34.34 1.27
C HIS A 70 5.12 33.36 2.41
N GLY A 71 5.80 32.25 2.09
CA GLY A 71 6.20 31.24 3.06
C GLY A 71 5.74 29.83 2.69
N ALA A 72 5.97 28.89 3.61
CA ALA A 72 5.63 27.49 3.45
C ALA A 72 4.56 27.07 4.46
N ALA A 73 3.65 26.20 4.03
CA ALA A 73 2.58 25.64 4.84
C ALA A 73 2.46 24.13 4.59
N VAL A 74 1.97 23.42 5.61
CA VAL A 74 1.64 21.99 5.53
C VAL A 74 0.24 21.78 6.08
N ASP A 75 -0.61 21.16 5.28
CA ASP A 75 -1.91 20.65 5.72
C ASP A 75 -1.88 19.12 5.76
N ARG A 76 -2.46 18.53 6.81
CA ARG A 76 -2.54 17.09 6.98
C ARG A 76 -3.96 16.70 7.36
N THR A 77 -4.55 15.82 6.56
CA THR A 77 -5.89 15.26 6.81
C THR A 77 -5.82 13.74 6.78
N THR A 78 -6.36 13.09 7.82
CA THR A 78 -6.46 11.63 7.91
C THR A 78 -7.91 11.21 7.79
N SER A 79 -8.18 10.19 6.97
CA SER A 79 -9.48 9.56 6.83
C SER A 79 -9.37 8.04 6.88
N ALA A 80 -10.48 7.37 7.20
CA ALA A 80 -10.58 5.92 7.18
C ALA A 80 -11.78 5.52 6.33
N ALA A 81 -11.59 4.57 5.42
CA ALA A 81 -12.70 3.89 4.77
C ALA A 81 -13.28 2.85 5.74
N LYS A 82 -14.61 2.79 5.80
CA LYS A 82 -15.37 1.94 6.71
C LYS A 82 -16.34 1.07 5.93
#